data_AF-A0A7C4W3M0-F1
#
_entry.id   AF-A0A7C4W3M0-F1
#
_cell.length_a   1.000
_cell.length_b   1.000
_cell.length_c   1.000
_cell.angle_alpha   90.00
_cell.angle_beta   90.00
_cell.angle_gamma   90.00
#
_symmetry.space_group_name_H-M   'P 1'
#
loop_
_entity.id
_entity.type
_entity.pdbx_description
1 polymer ?
#
loop_
_entity_poly.entity_id
_entity_poly.type
_entity_poly.pdbx_seq_one_letter_code
_entity_poly.pdbx_strand_id
1 'polypeptide(L)'
;MIFDDIGSFPLPEGINREWINENLESKEYAEMVKRTFLMKINAGVELPNYPQFRNMNEMFLNLIKNPKYQEDPYLIKKKFAKIREVEVLKEMKVDEIRACVTGPFELYYREFGPVIYDDILENLSKSVSRFIENLDDRVKCVSIDEPSLGVNPELQPSKDQIELAFEKIKFKGDVQIHLHSPLFYPQLLEVKSIDVIGIEAAKDEKALNFLDREDLESYDKYVRIGIARSDIDGILAEYYEKFKINAWESSEEVLKAIDTIESPNVIEKRISRALKLFEDRLRYIGPDCGLFSFPSQEHAVKLLENVKKAKSKYE
;
A
#
# COMPACT_ATOMS: atom_id res chain seq x y z
N MET A 1 5.46 -5.76 16.25
CA MET A 1 5.35 -5.42 14.82
C MET A 1 4.34 -6.33 14.14
N ILE A 2 3.46 -5.76 13.31
CA ILE A 2 2.41 -6.45 12.56
C ILE A 2 2.90 -6.65 11.12
N PHE A 3 2.74 -7.85 10.57
CA PHE A 3 2.98 -8.13 9.16
C PHE A 3 1.77 -7.72 8.30
N ASP A 4 1.93 -6.65 7.54
CA ASP A 4 0.95 -6.15 6.57
C ASP A 4 1.42 -6.31 5.11
N ASP A 5 0.50 -6.08 4.18
CA ASP A 5 0.81 -5.93 2.75
C ASP A 5 0.18 -4.66 2.19
N ILE A 6 0.66 -4.21 1.02
CA ILE A 6 0.32 -2.89 0.48
C ILE A 6 -1.06 -2.84 -0.19
N GLY A 7 -1.53 -3.93 -0.79
CA GLY A 7 -2.82 -3.93 -1.50
C GLY A 7 -2.75 -4.69 -2.80
N SER A 8 -2.23 -4.04 -3.85
CA SER A 8 -2.25 -4.58 -5.21
C SER A 8 -1.59 -5.96 -5.30
N PHE A 9 -2.27 -6.88 -5.97
CA PHE A 9 -1.88 -8.28 -6.09
C PHE A 9 -2.09 -8.75 -7.54
N PRO A 10 -1.32 -9.74 -8.04
CA PRO A 10 -1.49 -10.23 -9.40
C PRO A 10 -2.92 -10.70 -9.65
N LEU A 11 -3.42 -10.42 -10.85
CA LEU A 11 -4.69 -10.96 -11.32
C LEU A 11 -4.58 -12.50 -11.44
N PRO A 12 -5.68 -13.24 -11.24
CA PRO A 12 -5.70 -14.64 -11.58
C PRO A 12 -5.39 -14.87 -13.06
N GLU A 13 -4.87 -16.07 -13.35
CA GLU A 13 -4.58 -16.48 -14.71
C GLU A 13 -5.83 -16.35 -15.62
N GLY A 14 -5.63 -15.76 -16.81
CA GLY A 14 -6.70 -15.53 -17.78
C GLY A 14 -7.58 -14.31 -17.49
N ILE A 15 -7.40 -13.60 -16.37
CA ILE A 15 -8.14 -12.38 -16.04
C ILE A 15 -7.28 -11.15 -16.37
N ASN A 16 -7.89 -10.18 -17.05
CA ASN A 16 -7.26 -8.90 -17.37
C ASN A 16 -8.08 -7.72 -16.79
N ARG A 17 -7.55 -6.50 -16.89
CA ARG A 17 -8.22 -5.30 -16.34
C ARG A 17 -9.54 -4.96 -17.03
N GLU A 18 -9.70 -5.30 -18.31
CA GLU A 18 -10.95 -5.09 -19.05
C GLU A 18 -12.08 -5.92 -18.42
N TRP A 19 -11.82 -7.22 -18.20
CA TRP A 19 -12.76 -8.10 -17.52
C TRP A 19 -13.13 -7.57 -16.13
N ILE A 20 -12.16 -7.08 -15.36
CA ILE A 20 -12.40 -6.48 -14.04
C ILE A 20 -13.40 -5.33 -14.13
N ASN A 21 -13.20 -4.43 -15.09
CA ASN A 21 -14.04 -3.24 -15.26
C ASN A 21 -15.48 -3.60 -15.65
N GLU A 22 -15.67 -4.63 -16.47
CA GLU A 22 -16.99 -5.09 -16.91
C GLU A 22 -17.75 -5.88 -15.83
N ASN A 23 -17.01 -6.53 -14.92
CA ASN A 23 -17.57 -7.52 -13.98
C ASN A 23 -17.53 -7.06 -12.52
N LEU A 24 -17.29 -5.77 -12.24
CA LEU A 24 -17.10 -5.24 -10.88
C LEU A 24 -18.25 -5.57 -9.89
N GLU A 25 -19.47 -5.65 -10.41
CA GLU A 25 -20.68 -5.96 -9.63
C GLU A 25 -21.08 -7.44 -9.69
N SER A 26 -20.31 -8.28 -10.38
CA SER A 26 -20.61 -9.71 -10.53
C SER A 26 -20.24 -10.51 -9.28
N LYS A 27 -20.80 -11.72 -9.18
CA LYS A 27 -20.45 -12.67 -8.11
C LYS A 27 -19.05 -13.23 -8.31
N GLU A 28 -18.63 -13.39 -9.56
CA GLU A 28 -17.33 -13.91 -9.97
C GLU A 28 -16.21 -12.97 -9.51
N TYR A 29 -16.38 -11.65 -9.70
CA TYR A 29 -15.42 -10.67 -9.19
C TYR A 29 -15.37 -10.70 -7.65
N ALA A 30 -16.53 -10.76 -7.00
CA ALA A 30 -16.59 -10.84 -5.54
C ALA A 30 -15.86 -12.08 -5.01
N GLU A 31 -16.10 -13.26 -5.59
CA GLU A 31 -15.43 -14.50 -5.18
C GLU A 31 -13.92 -14.45 -5.40
N MET A 32 -13.47 -13.85 -6.50
CA MET A 32 -12.05 -13.65 -6.78
C MET A 32 -11.38 -12.77 -5.72
N VAL A 33 -12.03 -11.67 -5.31
CA VAL A 33 -11.54 -10.81 -4.21
C VAL A 33 -11.41 -11.61 -2.92
N LYS A 34 -12.44 -12.39 -2.55
CA LYS A 34 -12.45 -13.21 -1.34
C LYS A 34 -11.35 -14.27 -1.36
N ARG A 35 -11.20 -14.99 -2.47
CA ARG A 35 -10.20 -16.04 -2.65
C ARG A 35 -8.78 -15.48 -2.51
N THR A 36 -8.47 -14.37 -3.18
CA THR A 36 -7.13 -13.76 -3.09
C THR A 36 -6.86 -13.18 -1.71
N PHE A 37 -7.87 -12.61 -1.04
CA PHE A 37 -7.73 -12.19 0.35
C PHE A 37 -7.37 -13.36 1.28
N LEU A 38 -8.03 -14.52 1.11
CA LEU A 38 -7.68 -15.74 1.85
C LEU A 38 -6.27 -16.25 1.51
N MET A 39 -5.81 -16.12 0.26
CA MET A 39 -4.43 -16.48 -0.10
C MET A 39 -3.41 -15.67 0.72
N LYS A 40 -3.64 -14.36 0.90
CA LYS A 40 -2.77 -13.51 1.73
C LYS A 40 -2.77 -13.95 3.20
N ILE A 41 -3.94 -14.22 3.76
CA ILE A 41 -4.06 -14.75 5.14
C ILE A 41 -3.30 -16.07 5.27
N ASN A 42 -3.51 -17.00 4.33
CA ASN A 42 -2.87 -18.31 4.36
C ASN A 42 -1.34 -18.24 4.17
N ALA A 43 -0.84 -17.21 3.47
CA ALA A 43 0.60 -16.92 3.38
C ALA A 43 1.19 -16.36 4.69
N GLY A 44 0.34 -16.03 5.66
CA GLY A 44 0.73 -15.57 6.99
C GLY A 44 0.70 -14.06 7.18
N VAL A 45 0.08 -13.30 6.27
CA VAL A 45 -0.17 -11.86 6.47
C VAL A 45 -1.15 -11.67 7.62
N GLU A 46 -0.76 -10.90 8.63
CA GLU A 46 -1.53 -10.72 9.87
C GLU A 46 -2.62 -9.67 9.67
N LEU A 47 -2.31 -8.59 8.95
CA LEU A 47 -3.26 -7.55 8.60
C LEU A 47 -3.33 -7.36 7.07
N PRO A 48 -4.02 -8.27 6.36
CA PRO A 48 -4.09 -8.25 4.90
C PRO A 48 -4.93 -7.10 4.37
N ASN A 49 -4.48 -6.53 3.25
CA ASN A 49 -5.23 -5.58 2.46
C ASN A 49 -6.04 -6.31 1.37
N TYR A 50 -7.15 -5.71 0.95
CA TYR A 50 -7.88 -6.16 -0.22
C TYR A 50 -6.94 -6.16 -1.47
N PRO A 51 -7.16 -7.02 -2.46
CA PRO A 51 -6.16 -7.29 -3.50
C PRO A 51 -5.98 -6.18 -4.55
N GLN A 52 -6.78 -5.12 -4.48
CA GLN A 52 -6.75 -3.95 -5.37
C GLN A 52 -6.51 -4.31 -6.84
N PHE A 53 -7.42 -5.09 -7.43
CA PHE A 53 -7.32 -5.49 -8.84
C PHE A 53 -7.55 -4.34 -9.82
N ARG A 54 -8.16 -3.26 -9.34
CA ARG A 54 -8.44 -2.05 -10.11
C ARG A 54 -7.24 -1.11 -10.09
N ASN A 55 -7.16 -0.21 -11.08
CA ASN A 55 -6.15 0.84 -11.07
C ASN A 55 -6.33 1.73 -9.82
N MET A 56 -5.25 1.99 -9.09
CA MET A 56 -5.28 2.71 -7.83
C MET A 56 -5.91 4.11 -7.95
N ASN A 57 -5.70 4.81 -9.07
CA ASN A 57 -6.26 6.14 -9.27
C ASN A 57 -7.71 6.05 -9.75
N GLU A 58 -7.97 5.27 -10.80
CA GLU A 58 -9.27 5.21 -11.46
C GLU A 58 -10.38 4.66 -10.54
N MET A 59 -10.06 3.74 -9.63
CA MET A 59 -11.03 3.17 -8.71
C MET A 59 -11.69 4.22 -7.78
N PHE A 60 -10.99 5.33 -7.52
CA PHE A 60 -11.51 6.47 -6.75
C PHE A 60 -11.97 7.61 -7.67
N LEU A 61 -11.14 8.00 -8.65
CA LEU A 61 -11.44 9.11 -9.56
C LEU A 61 -12.74 8.90 -10.35
N ASN A 62 -13.02 7.67 -10.80
CA ASN A 62 -14.27 7.40 -11.54
C ASN A 62 -15.51 7.64 -10.67
N LEU A 63 -15.43 7.41 -9.37
CA LEU A 63 -16.52 7.69 -8.43
C LEU A 63 -16.56 9.19 -8.10
N ILE A 64 -15.40 9.79 -7.84
CA ILE A 64 -15.27 11.21 -7.48
C ILE A 64 -15.72 12.11 -8.63
N LYS A 65 -15.43 11.77 -9.88
CA LYS A 65 -15.76 12.56 -11.08
C LYS A 65 -17.17 12.30 -11.61
N ASN A 66 -17.90 11.33 -11.06
CA ASN A 66 -19.25 11.02 -11.53
C ASN A 66 -20.21 12.17 -11.14
N PRO A 67 -20.84 12.88 -12.11
CA PRO A 67 -21.69 14.03 -11.81
C PRO A 67 -22.88 13.70 -10.90
N LYS A 68 -23.37 12.45 -10.93
CA LYS A 68 -24.46 12.00 -10.05
C LYS A 68 -23.99 11.85 -8.61
N TYR A 69 -22.71 11.58 -8.41
CA TYR A 69 -22.12 11.30 -7.11
C TYR A 69 -21.49 12.53 -6.47
N GLN A 70 -21.28 13.63 -7.20
CA GLN A 70 -20.67 14.85 -6.68
C GLN A 70 -21.64 15.75 -5.89
N GLU A 71 -21.12 16.44 -4.88
CA GLU A 71 -21.72 17.63 -4.23
C GLU A 71 -21.13 18.92 -4.78
N ASP A 72 -19.86 18.87 -5.18
CA ASP A 72 -19.05 19.97 -5.73
C ASP A 72 -17.97 19.34 -6.64
N PRO A 73 -17.24 20.07 -7.52
CA PRO A 73 -16.16 19.50 -8.31
C PRO A 73 -15.14 18.77 -7.44
N TYR A 74 -14.93 17.49 -7.76
CA TYR A 74 -14.03 16.58 -7.04
C TYR A 74 -14.39 16.32 -5.57
N LEU A 75 -15.62 16.67 -5.15
CA LEU A 75 -16.16 16.35 -3.84
C LEU A 75 -17.29 15.31 -3.96
N ILE A 76 -16.97 14.04 -3.64
CA ILE A 76 -17.93 12.94 -3.72
C ILE A 76 -18.91 12.94 -2.54
N LYS A 77 -20.22 12.82 -2.77
CA LYS A 77 -21.23 12.59 -1.73
C LYS A 77 -20.85 11.39 -0.87
N LYS A 78 -20.88 11.57 0.45
CA LYS A 78 -20.45 10.52 1.41
C LYS A 78 -21.10 9.17 1.12
N LYS A 79 -22.40 9.11 0.81
CA LYS A 79 -23.10 7.84 0.53
C LYS A 79 -22.55 7.00 -0.65
N PHE A 80 -21.82 7.62 -1.57
CA PHE A 80 -21.23 6.95 -2.74
C PHE A 80 -19.73 6.67 -2.60
N ALA A 81 -19.09 7.18 -1.54
CA ALA A 81 -17.68 6.96 -1.26
C ALA A 81 -17.44 5.55 -0.69
N LYS A 82 -17.54 4.53 -1.53
CA LYS A 82 -17.41 3.12 -1.15
C LYS A 82 -16.31 2.42 -1.93
N ILE A 83 -15.55 1.56 -1.25
CA ILE A 83 -14.54 0.70 -1.88
C ILE A 83 -15.18 -0.67 -2.11
N ARG A 84 -15.36 -1.04 -3.38
CA ARG A 84 -16.09 -2.26 -3.75
C ARG A 84 -15.49 -3.52 -3.12
N GLU A 85 -14.16 -3.65 -3.15
CA GLU A 85 -13.47 -4.80 -2.57
C GLU A 85 -13.68 -4.89 -1.05
N VAL A 86 -13.69 -3.76 -0.34
CA VAL A 86 -14.02 -3.74 1.09
C VAL A 86 -15.46 -4.19 1.31
N GLU A 87 -16.42 -3.68 0.54
CA GLU A 87 -17.83 -4.13 0.62
C GLU A 87 -17.98 -5.64 0.38
N VAL A 88 -17.19 -6.22 -0.53
CA VAL A 88 -17.16 -7.67 -0.79
C VAL A 88 -16.63 -8.44 0.41
N LEU A 89 -15.53 -7.97 1.01
CA LEU A 89 -14.95 -8.60 2.20
C LEU A 89 -15.87 -8.50 3.41
N LYS A 90 -16.81 -7.53 3.44
CA LYS A 90 -17.79 -7.43 4.53
C LYS A 90 -18.65 -8.68 4.66
N GLU A 91 -18.87 -9.40 3.55
CA GLU A 91 -19.65 -10.64 3.50
C GLU A 91 -18.89 -11.85 4.08
N MET A 92 -17.59 -11.73 4.30
CA MET A 92 -16.76 -12.79 4.88
C MET A 92 -16.72 -12.68 6.41
N LYS A 93 -16.47 -13.81 7.07
CA LYS A 93 -16.13 -13.88 8.50
C LYS A 93 -14.62 -13.74 8.68
N VAL A 94 -14.12 -12.52 8.48
CA VAL A 94 -12.73 -12.13 8.73
C VAL A 94 -12.73 -10.98 9.73
N ASP A 95 -11.76 -10.94 10.63
CA ASP A 95 -11.80 -10.04 11.80
C ASP A 95 -10.98 -8.76 11.61
N GLU A 96 -9.93 -8.81 10.77
CA GLU A 96 -8.98 -7.71 10.59
C GLU A 96 -8.67 -7.48 9.12
N ILE A 97 -8.80 -6.23 8.68
CA ILE A 97 -8.58 -5.79 7.31
C ILE A 97 -7.69 -4.55 7.34
N ARG A 98 -6.71 -4.48 6.44
CA ARG A 98 -6.08 -3.22 6.01
C ARG A 98 -6.84 -2.71 4.78
N ALA A 99 -6.99 -1.40 4.67
CA ALA A 99 -7.52 -0.78 3.45
C ALA A 99 -6.50 0.20 2.91
N CYS A 100 -6.23 0.20 1.59
CA CYS A 100 -5.52 1.31 0.97
C CYS A 100 -6.51 2.30 0.33
N VAL A 101 -6.11 3.56 0.26
CA VAL A 101 -6.79 4.62 -0.46
C VAL A 101 -5.71 5.45 -1.13
N THR A 102 -5.88 5.76 -2.40
CA THR A 102 -4.96 6.67 -3.09
C THR A 102 -5.08 8.07 -2.48
N GLY A 103 -3.95 8.67 -2.13
CA GLY A 103 -3.92 9.93 -1.42
C GLY A 103 -4.32 11.15 -2.26
N PRO A 104 -4.65 12.27 -1.61
CA PRO A 104 -5.10 13.48 -2.28
C PRO A 104 -4.10 14.04 -3.29
N PHE A 105 -2.79 14.01 -3.02
CA PHE A 105 -1.80 14.55 -3.95
C PHE A 105 -1.64 13.67 -5.18
N GLU A 106 -1.61 12.35 -5.02
CA GLU A 106 -1.57 11.41 -6.14
C GLU A 106 -2.81 11.54 -7.04
N LEU A 107 -4.01 11.59 -6.44
CA LEU A 107 -5.26 11.82 -7.18
C LEU A 107 -5.27 13.18 -7.89
N TYR A 108 -4.77 14.22 -7.22
CA TYR A 108 -4.66 15.57 -7.77
C TYR A 108 -3.72 15.60 -8.96
N TYR A 109 -2.49 15.11 -8.76
CA TYR A 109 -1.43 15.14 -9.75
C TYR A 109 -1.83 14.37 -11.01
N ARG A 110 -2.52 13.24 -10.84
CA ARG A 110 -3.05 12.45 -11.96
C ARG A 110 -4.01 13.22 -12.87
N GLU A 111 -4.78 14.15 -12.31
CA GLU A 111 -5.81 14.90 -13.04
C GLU A 111 -5.34 16.28 -13.52
N PHE A 112 -4.51 16.96 -12.73
CA PHE A 112 -4.18 18.37 -12.93
C PHE A 112 -2.69 18.64 -13.18
N GLY A 113 -1.83 17.63 -13.02
CA GLY A 113 -0.39 17.80 -13.07
C GLY A 113 0.15 18.57 -11.85
N PRO A 114 1.26 19.31 -11.99
CA PRO A 114 2.03 19.80 -10.84
C PRO A 114 1.52 21.09 -10.19
N VAL A 115 0.71 21.89 -10.89
CA VAL A 115 0.21 23.17 -10.35
C VAL A 115 -0.92 22.86 -9.37
N ILE A 116 -0.77 23.21 -8.09
CA ILE A 116 -1.74 22.90 -7.03
C ILE A 116 -2.76 24.04 -6.85
N TYR A 117 -4.04 23.71 -6.97
CA TYR A 117 -5.18 24.56 -6.62
C TYR A 117 -5.75 24.07 -5.29
N ASP A 118 -5.66 24.91 -4.25
CA ASP A 118 -5.97 24.51 -2.87
C ASP A 118 -7.44 24.08 -2.68
N ASP A 119 -8.38 24.71 -3.39
CA ASP A 119 -9.81 24.37 -3.35
C ASP A 119 -10.08 22.95 -3.88
N ILE A 120 -9.43 22.59 -4.98
CA ILE A 120 -9.53 21.25 -5.57
C ILE A 120 -8.81 20.21 -4.70
N LEU A 121 -7.62 20.52 -4.20
CA LEU A 121 -6.89 19.64 -3.27
C LEU A 121 -7.71 19.38 -2.00
N GLU A 122 -8.33 20.43 -1.46
CA GLU A 122 -9.23 20.32 -0.32
C GLU A 122 -10.43 19.41 -0.61
N ASN A 123 -11.05 19.54 -1.79
CA ASN A 123 -12.17 18.69 -2.18
C ASN A 123 -11.76 17.23 -2.36
N LEU A 124 -10.57 16.96 -2.90
CA LEU A 124 -9.99 15.61 -2.96
C LEU A 124 -9.68 15.06 -1.56
N SER A 125 -9.09 15.85 -0.67
CA SER A 125 -8.86 15.49 0.73
C SER A 125 -10.16 15.07 1.43
N LYS A 126 -11.21 15.89 1.30
CA LYS A 126 -12.55 15.59 1.82
C LYS A 126 -13.12 14.32 1.19
N SER A 127 -12.92 14.09 -0.10
CA SER A 127 -13.35 12.89 -0.79
C SER A 127 -12.64 11.64 -0.27
N VAL A 128 -11.32 11.67 -0.12
CA VAL A 128 -10.51 10.59 0.47
C VAL A 128 -11.00 10.29 1.89
N SER A 129 -11.16 11.32 2.73
CA SER A 129 -11.70 11.16 4.09
C SER A 129 -13.09 10.50 4.08
N ARG A 130 -13.98 10.82 3.14
CA ARG A 130 -15.30 10.18 3.00
C ARG A 130 -15.22 8.69 2.65
N PHE A 131 -14.22 8.24 1.87
CA PHE A 131 -14.00 6.81 1.64
C PHE A 131 -13.58 6.12 2.93
N ILE A 132 -12.66 6.73 3.68
CA ILE A 132 -12.12 6.21 4.94
C ILE A 132 -13.21 6.12 6.01
N GLU A 133 -14.03 7.17 6.16
CA GLU A 133 -15.13 7.23 7.13
C GLU A 133 -16.26 6.21 6.86
N ASN A 134 -16.32 5.62 5.67
CA ASN A 134 -17.31 4.60 5.29
C ASN A 134 -16.78 3.15 5.40
N LEU A 135 -15.52 2.99 5.82
CA LEU A 135 -14.93 1.67 6.02
C LEU A 135 -15.63 0.89 7.14
N ASP A 136 -15.50 -0.43 7.09
CA ASP A 136 -16.02 -1.34 8.10
C ASP A 136 -15.24 -1.22 9.43
N ASP A 137 -15.88 -1.49 10.57
CA ASP A 137 -15.20 -1.54 11.89
C ASP A 137 -14.14 -2.67 11.98
N ARG A 138 -14.17 -3.64 11.07
CA ARG A 138 -13.10 -4.65 10.88
C ARG A 138 -11.84 -4.08 10.25
N VAL A 139 -11.92 -2.94 9.57
CA VAL A 139 -10.70 -2.28 9.11
C VAL A 139 -9.96 -1.74 10.32
N LYS A 140 -8.72 -2.20 10.54
CA LYS A 140 -7.88 -1.80 11.69
C LYS A 140 -6.81 -0.78 11.32
N CYS A 141 -6.49 -0.70 10.04
CA CYS A 141 -5.51 0.21 9.50
C CYS A 141 -5.94 0.70 8.11
N VAL A 142 -5.76 1.98 7.84
CA VAL A 142 -5.88 2.55 6.50
C VAL A 142 -4.53 3.07 6.02
N SER A 143 -4.21 2.83 4.76
CA SER A 143 -3.02 3.35 4.08
C SER A 143 -3.42 4.41 3.08
N ILE A 144 -2.78 5.57 3.16
CA ILE A 144 -2.91 6.63 2.18
C ILE A 144 -1.70 6.51 1.25
N ASP A 145 -1.93 6.07 0.02
CA ASP A 145 -0.84 5.77 -0.90
C ASP A 145 -0.49 7.02 -1.73
N GLU A 146 0.73 7.54 -1.55
CA GLU A 146 1.24 8.78 -2.15
C GLU A 146 2.58 8.54 -2.88
N PRO A 147 2.62 7.68 -3.92
CA PRO A 147 3.87 7.29 -4.56
C PRO A 147 4.58 8.46 -5.28
N SER A 148 3.85 9.46 -5.79
CA SER A 148 4.45 10.63 -6.43
C SER A 148 5.05 11.63 -5.43
N LEU A 149 4.56 11.66 -4.19
CA LEU A 149 5.00 12.61 -3.18
C LEU A 149 6.44 12.30 -2.77
N GLY A 150 7.35 13.22 -3.07
CA GLY A 150 8.79 13.08 -2.77
C GLY A 150 9.61 12.36 -3.85
N VAL A 151 8.96 11.81 -4.88
CA VAL A 151 9.63 11.22 -6.07
C VAL A 151 9.53 12.16 -7.26
N ASN A 152 8.38 12.82 -7.44
CA ASN A 152 8.19 13.74 -8.55
C ASN A 152 8.77 15.13 -8.23
N PRO A 153 9.82 15.60 -8.94
CA PRO A 153 10.43 16.89 -8.68
C PRO A 153 9.48 18.08 -8.95
N GLU A 154 8.44 17.92 -9.78
CA GLU A 154 7.50 19.00 -10.08
C GLU A 154 6.40 19.14 -9.00
N LEU A 155 6.18 18.10 -8.19
CA LEU A 155 5.21 18.12 -7.10
C LEU A 155 5.90 18.57 -5.81
N GLN A 156 5.89 19.89 -5.57
CA GLN A 156 6.53 20.54 -4.41
C GLN A 156 5.48 21.23 -3.53
N PRO A 157 4.67 20.48 -2.77
CA PRO A 157 3.64 21.07 -1.92
C PRO A 157 4.25 21.89 -0.78
N SER A 158 3.56 22.96 -0.40
CA SER A 158 3.86 23.69 0.83
C SER A 158 3.45 22.86 2.06
N LYS A 159 3.95 23.25 3.23
CA LYS A 159 3.51 22.67 4.51
C LYS A 159 2.00 22.79 4.69
N ASP A 160 1.43 23.98 4.43
CA ASP A 160 0.00 24.22 4.53
C ASP A 160 -0.81 23.31 3.60
N GLN A 161 -0.29 22.98 2.41
CA GLN A 161 -0.92 22.05 1.48
C GLN A 161 -0.86 20.60 1.97
N ILE A 162 0.24 20.19 2.61
CA ILE A 162 0.35 18.87 3.25
C ILE A 162 -0.67 18.75 4.39
N GLU A 163 -0.76 19.76 5.25
CA GLU A 163 -1.78 19.81 6.30
C GLU A 163 -3.20 19.79 5.70
N LEU A 164 -3.45 20.59 4.66
CA LEU A 164 -4.73 20.64 3.97
C LEU A 164 -5.15 19.28 3.40
N ALA A 165 -4.20 18.54 2.84
CA ALA A 165 -4.42 17.23 2.24
C ALA A 165 -4.80 16.17 3.28
N PHE A 166 -4.11 16.12 4.42
CA PHE A 166 -4.18 14.96 5.30
C PHE A 166 -4.91 15.21 6.63
N GLU A 167 -4.91 16.42 7.19
CA GLU A 167 -5.39 16.69 8.56
C GLU A 167 -6.90 16.37 8.76
N LYS A 168 -7.68 16.36 7.67
CA LYS A 168 -9.12 16.06 7.69
C LYS A 168 -9.46 14.57 7.75
N ILE A 169 -8.47 13.70 7.67
CA ILE A 169 -8.66 12.25 7.68
C ILE A 169 -9.02 11.82 9.10
N LYS A 170 -10.11 11.07 9.22
CA LYS A 170 -10.63 10.57 10.49
C LYS A 170 -10.82 9.08 10.42
N PHE A 171 -10.07 8.37 11.25
CA PHE A 171 -10.15 6.93 11.35
C PHE A 171 -9.90 6.52 12.81
N LYS A 172 -10.53 5.44 13.26
CA LYS A 172 -10.39 4.97 14.66
C LYS A 172 -9.15 4.10 14.88
N GLY A 173 -8.71 3.40 13.83
CA GLY A 173 -7.47 2.63 13.85
C GLY A 173 -6.31 3.44 13.32
N ASP A 174 -5.23 2.75 12.94
CA ASP A 174 -4.03 3.44 12.48
C ASP A 174 -4.20 4.01 11.06
N VAL A 175 -3.73 5.23 10.88
CA VAL A 175 -3.59 5.89 9.57
C VAL A 175 -2.12 5.84 9.17
N GLN A 176 -1.82 4.98 8.19
CA GLN A 176 -0.53 4.93 7.51
C GLN A 176 -0.52 5.89 6.32
N ILE A 177 0.63 6.49 6.03
CA ILE A 177 0.94 7.06 4.73
C ILE A 177 2.04 6.23 4.05
N HIS A 178 1.83 5.78 2.81
CA HIS A 178 2.82 5.00 2.07
C HIS A 178 3.57 5.89 1.07
N LEU A 179 4.88 5.99 1.25
CA LEU A 179 5.77 6.83 0.44
C LEU A 179 6.85 5.98 -0.24
N HIS A 180 7.09 6.26 -1.51
CA HIS A 180 8.25 5.71 -2.23
C HIS A 180 9.55 6.46 -1.91
N SER A 181 9.45 7.69 -1.38
CA SER A 181 10.58 8.53 -0.98
C SER A 181 10.21 9.34 0.27
N PRO A 182 11.01 9.29 1.35
CA PRO A 182 10.72 10.01 2.59
C PRO A 182 11.08 11.50 2.54
N LEU A 183 11.11 12.14 1.35
CA LEU A 183 11.54 13.53 1.20
C LEU A 183 10.73 14.51 2.06
N PHE A 184 9.42 14.29 2.15
CA PHE A 184 8.48 15.12 2.93
C PHE A 184 8.21 14.58 4.34
N TYR A 185 9.05 13.65 4.83
CA TYR A 185 8.92 13.08 6.16
C TYR A 185 8.82 14.15 7.27
N PRO A 186 9.67 15.20 7.32
CA PRO A 186 9.58 16.20 8.37
C PRO A 186 8.22 16.91 8.44
N GLN A 187 7.62 17.21 7.29
CA GLN A 187 6.32 17.87 7.22
C GLN A 187 5.18 16.93 7.64
N LEU A 188 5.30 15.64 7.34
CA LEU A 188 4.29 14.63 7.67
C LEU A 188 4.27 14.28 9.17
N LEU A 189 5.38 14.46 9.89
CA LEU A 189 5.42 14.33 11.35
C LEU A 189 4.44 15.29 12.05
N GLU A 190 4.22 16.47 11.48
CA GLU A 190 3.34 17.49 12.05
C GLU A 190 1.84 17.21 11.84
N VAL A 191 1.51 16.37 10.86
CA VAL A 191 0.12 16.01 10.53
C VAL A 191 -0.43 15.07 11.60
N LYS A 192 -1.46 15.49 12.33
CA LYS A 192 -1.95 14.74 13.50
C LYS A 192 -2.75 13.51 13.11
N SER A 193 -3.41 13.55 11.96
CA SER A 193 -4.24 12.45 11.45
C SER A 193 -3.43 11.26 10.92
N ILE A 194 -2.11 11.38 10.75
CA ILE A 194 -1.24 10.29 10.30
C ILE A 194 -0.54 9.70 11.53
N ASP A 195 -0.70 8.41 11.78
CA ASP A 195 -0.10 7.72 12.92
C ASP A 195 1.22 7.04 12.55
N VAL A 196 1.35 6.61 11.29
CA VAL A 196 2.43 5.73 10.83
C VAL A 196 3.00 6.21 9.51
N ILE A 197 4.32 6.39 9.45
CA ILE A 197 5.04 6.71 8.20
C ILE A 197 5.54 5.41 7.56
N GLY A 198 5.02 5.09 6.38
CA GLY A 198 5.40 3.95 5.57
C GLY A 198 6.47 4.29 4.55
N ILE A 199 7.59 3.55 4.58
CA ILE A 199 8.69 3.73 3.63
C ILE A 199 9.11 2.41 2.99
N GLU A 200 9.49 2.49 1.72
CA GLU A 200 10.15 1.41 0.98
C GLU A 200 11.65 1.42 1.29
N ALA A 201 12.19 0.29 1.72
CA ALA A 201 13.58 0.19 2.18
C ALA A 201 14.27 -1.14 1.81
N ALA A 202 13.54 -2.14 1.32
CA ALA A 202 14.14 -3.44 1.01
C ALA A 202 15.05 -3.36 -0.23
N LYS A 203 14.67 -2.54 -1.21
CA LYS A 203 15.49 -2.25 -2.40
C LYS A 203 16.69 -1.34 -2.10
N ASP A 204 16.52 -0.33 -1.25
CA ASP A 204 17.61 0.56 -0.79
C ASP A 204 17.50 0.84 0.72
N GLU A 205 18.27 0.10 1.51
CA GLU A 205 18.28 0.24 2.98
C GLU A 205 18.76 1.61 3.46
N LYS A 206 19.36 2.45 2.59
CA LYS A 206 19.71 3.83 2.94
C LYS A 206 18.49 4.70 3.20
N ALA A 207 17.31 4.32 2.67
CA ALA A 207 16.05 4.99 2.96
C ALA A 207 15.78 5.11 4.47
N LEU A 208 16.23 4.11 5.26
CA LEU A 208 16.06 4.11 6.71
C LEU A 208 16.81 5.26 7.41
N ASN A 209 17.87 5.79 6.80
CA ASN A 209 18.69 6.84 7.41
C ASN A 209 18.02 8.24 7.33
N PHE A 210 16.91 8.37 6.60
CA PHE A 210 16.15 9.62 6.52
C PHE A 210 15.10 9.74 7.62
N LEU A 211 14.87 8.67 8.38
CA LEU A 211 13.97 8.67 9.53
C LEU A 211 14.79 8.75 10.81
N ASP A 212 14.37 9.63 11.71
CA ASP A 212 14.96 9.75 13.05
C ASP A 212 13.98 9.18 14.09
N ARG A 213 14.48 8.31 14.96
CA ARG A 213 13.69 7.75 16.04
C ARG A 213 13.26 8.83 17.05
N GLU A 214 14.12 9.80 17.35
CA GLU A 214 13.81 10.87 18.30
C GLU A 214 12.67 11.75 17.75
N ASP A 215 12.66 11.98 16.44
CA ASP A 215 11.56 12.65 15.75
C ASP A 215 10.26 11.84 15.87
N LEU A 216 10.28 10.54 15.56
CA LEU A 216 9.10 9.68 15.73
C LEU A 216 8.57 9.69 17.17
N GLU A 217 9.45 9.69 18.16
CA GLU A 217 9.07 9.76 19.57
C GLU A 217 8.45 11.09 19.96
N SER A 218 9.05 12.20 19.52
CA SER A 218 8.60 13.55 19.88
C SER A 218 7.26 13.93 19.25
N TYR A 219 6.96 13.42 18.05
CA TYR A 219 5.69 13.63 17.34
C TYR A 219 4.67 12.50 17.56
N ASP A 220 5.01 11.53 18.41
CA ASP A 220 4.22 10.32 18.69
C ASP A 220 3.76 9.57 17.44
N LYS A 221 4.71 9.33 16.54
CA LYS A 221 4.53 8.60 15.28
C LYS A 221 5.16 7.22 15.35
N TYR A 222 4.71 6.33 14.48
CA TYR A 222 5.29 5.03 14.25
C TYR A 222 5.81 4.92 12.82
N VAL A 223 6.51 3.83 12.52
CA VAL A 223 6.95 3.50 11.16
C VAL A 223 6.44 2.15 10.69
N ARG A 224 6.22 2.10 9.38
CA ARG A 224 6.00 0.89 8.60
C ARG A 224 7.18 0.73 7.63
N ILE A 225 7.92 -0.38 7.74
CA ILE A 225 9.13 -0.59 6.94
C ILE A 225 8.93 -1.70 5.91
N GLY A 226 9.18 -1.38 4.64
CA GLY A 226 9.35 -2.36 3.58
C GLY A 226 10.62 -3.18 3.80
N ILE A 227 10.46 -4.47 4.09
CA ILE A 227 11.55 -5.42 4.41
C ILE A 227 11.74 -6.49 3.33
N ALA A 228 10.82 -6.56 2.37
CA ALA A 228 10.90 -7.46 1.22
C ALA A 228 10.71 -6.70 -0.10
N ARG A 229 11.58 -6.97 -1.07
CA ARG A 229 11.55 -6.36 -2.40
C ARG A 229 10.30 -6.76 -3.18
N SER A 230 9.63 -5.77 -3.77
CA SER A 230 8.50 -5.96 -4.69
C SER A 230 8.88 -5.75 -6.17
N ASP A 231 10.15 -5.46 -6.47
CA ASP A 231 10.66 -5.30 -7.83
C ASP A 231 11.09 -6.65 -8.44
N ILE A 232 10.12 -7.44 -8.90
CA ILE A 232 10.39 -8.78 -9.45
C ILE A 232 11.42 -8.76 -10.58
N ASP A 233 11.38 -7.78 -11.48
CA ASP A 233 12.36 -7.65 -12.56
C ASP A 233 13.79 -7.53 -12.02
N GLY A 234 13.97 -6.76 -10.94
CA GLY A 234 15.26 -6.59 -10.28
C GLY A 234 15.71 -7.86 -9.54
N ILE A 235 14.78 -8.60 -8.95
CA ILE A 235 15.05 -9.90 -8.32
C ILE A 235 15.54 -10.90 -9.38
N LEU A 236 14.84 -10.99 -10.51
CA LEU A 236 15.19 -11.93 -11.59
C LEU A 236 16.48 -11.53 -12.31
N ALA A 237 16.74 -10.23 -12.48
CA ALA A 237 18.00 -9.73 -13.02
C ALA A 237 19.19 -10.13 -12.12
N GLU A 238 19.08 -9.96 -10.81
CA GLU A 238 20.13 -10.36 -9.86
C GLU A 238 20.34 -11.88 -9.84
N TYR A 239 19.27 -12.67 -9.95
CA TYR A 239 19.36 -14.12 -10.09
C TYR A 239 20.09 -14.52 -11.38
N TYR A 240 19.73 -13.91 -12.51
CA TYR A 240 20.43 -14.13 -13.77
C TYR A 240 21.91 -13.75 -13.68
N GLU A 241 22.25 -12.63 -13.03
CA GLU A 241 23.64 -12.22 -12.87
C GLU A 241 24.47 -13.26 -12.10
N LYS A 242 23.90 -13.84 -11.03
CA LYS A 242 24.56 -14.84 -10.18
C LYS A 242 24.65 -16.23 -10.82
N PHE A 243 23.59 -16.69 -11.49
CA PHE A 243 23.47 -18.09 -11.92
C PHE A 243 23.49 -18.29 -13.44
N LYS A 244 23.37 -17.21 -14.22
CA LYS A 244 23.23 -17.23 -15.70
C LYS A 244 22.02 -18.04 -16.19
N ILE A 245 20.98 -18.12 -15.37
CA ILE A 245 19.71 -18.79 -15.68
C ILE A 245 18.64 -17.73 -15.90
N ASN A 246 17.97 -17.77 -17.06
CA ASN A 246 16.86 -16.89 -17.37
C ASN A 246 15.57 -17.40 -16.70
N ALA A 247 15.28 -16.88 -15.51
CA ALA A 247 14.14 -17.34 -14.72
C ALA A 247 12.77 -17.05 -15.38
N TRP A 248 12.68 -16.10 -16.31
CA TRP A 248 11.43 -15.79 -17.01
C TRP A 248 10.86 -16.94 -17.84
N GLU A 249 11.68 -17.93 -18.18
CA GLU A 249 11.27 -19.05 -19.03
C GLU A 249 10.45 -20.10 -18.28
N SER A 250 10.41 -20.05 -16.94
CA SER A 250 9.70 -21.05 -16.13
C SER A 250 9.22 -20.47 -14.80
N SER A 251 7.96 -20.74 -14.47
CA SER A 251 7.39 -20.41 -13.15
C SER A 251 8.21 -21.01 -12.00
N GLU A 252 8.75 -22.23 -12.17
CA GLU A 252 9.58 -22.88 -11.16
C GLU A 252 10.88 -22.09 -10.89
N GLU A 253 11.49 -21.54 -11.95
CA GLU A 253 12.71 -20.74 -11.82
C GLU A 253 12.43 -19.37 -11.20
N VAL A 254 11.28 -18.75 -11.47
CA VAL A 254 10.87 -17.52 -10.77
C VAL A 254 10.72 -17.79 -9.27
N LEU A 255 10.09 -18.90 -8.87
CA LEU A 255 9.98 -19.29 -7.45
C LEU A 255 11.35 -19.49 -6.80
N LYS A 256 12.28 -20.17 -7.48
CA LYS A 256 13.67 -20.34 -7.01
C LYS A 256 14.39 -19.00 -6.89
N ALA A 257 14.20 -18.09 -7.84
CA ALA A 257 14.81 -16.77 -7.81
C ALA A 257 14.32 -15.96 -6.60
N ILE A 258 13.01 -15.97 -6.32
CA ILE A 258 12.43 -15.35 -5.12
C ILE A 258 13.05 -15.97 -3.85
N ASP A 259 13.11 -17.30 -3.75
CA ASP A 259 13.69 -17.99 -2.59
C ASP A 259 15.19 -17.76 -2.41
N THR A 260 15.91 -17.45 -3.48
CA THR A 260 17.36 -17.30 -3.46
C THR A 260 17.78 -15.85 -3.18
N ILE A 261 17.20 -14.91 -3.93
CA ILE A 261 17.56 -13.49 -3.84
C ILE A 261 16.83 -12.83 -2.67
N GLU A 262 15.54 -13.12 -2.52
CA GLU A 262 14.65 -12.52 -1.52
C GLU A 262 14.22 -13.56 -0.49
N SER A 263 15.23 -14.31 0.00
CA SER A 263 15.06 -15.41 0.94
C SER A 263 14.61 -14.94 2.34
N PRO A 264 14.02 -15.84 3.17
CA PRO A 264 13.70 -15.51 4.57
C PRO A 264 14.91 -15.00 5.38
N ASN A 265 16.12 -15.47 5.09
CA ASN A 265 17.33 -15.01 5.80
C ASN A 265 17.77 -13.60 5.37
N VAL A 266 17.52 -13.21 4.12
CA VAL A 266 17.78 -11.85 3.64
C VAL A 266 16.78 -10.89 4.27
N ILE A 267 15.49 -11.24 4.20
CA ILE A 267 14.40 -10.45 4.80
C ILE A 267 14.61 -10.30 6.32
N GLU A 268 14.99 -11.38 7.01
CA GLU A 268 15.22 -11.35 8.45
C GLU A 268 16.31 -10.33 8.84
N LYS A 269 17.42 -10.26 8.10
CA LYS A 269 18.47 -9.26 8.38
C LYS A 269 17.94 -7.83 8.30
N ARG A 270 17.02 -7.56 7.36
CA ARG A 270 16.36 -6.24 7.24
C ARG A 270 15.41 -5.99 8.41
N ILE A 271 14.67 -7.01 8.87
CA ILE A 271 13.87 -6.93 10.10
C ILE A 271 14.75 -6.60 11.30
N SER A 272 15.87 -7.31 11.51
CA SER A 272 16.80 -7.04 12.63
C SER A 272 17.31 -5.60 12.59
N ARG A 273 17.65 -5.11 11.39
CA ARG A 273 18.13 -3.74 11.21
C ARG A 273 17.05 -2.73 11.56
N ALA A 274 15.83 -2.89 11.05
CA ALA A 274 14.71 -2.01 11.35
C ALA A 274 14.39 -1.98 12.85
N LEU A 275 14.36 -3.14 13.51
CA LEU A 275 14.16 -3.24 14.96
C LEU A 275 15.25 -2.52 15.75
N LYS A 276 16.51 -2.63 15.34
CA LYS A 276 17.62 -1.93 16.00
C LYS A 276 17.53 -0.40 15.86
N LEU A 277 17.00 0.10 14.74
CA LEU A 277 16.90 1.52 14.49
C LEU A 277 15.69 2.16 15.18
N PHE A 278 14.54 1.49 15.17
CA PHE A 278 13.27 2.09 15.57
C PHE A 278 12.64 1.45 16.81
N GLU A 279 13.12 0.29 17.24
CA GLU A 279 12.63 -0.44 18.43
C GLU A 279 11.09 -0.48 18.50
N ASP A 280 10.50 0.15 19.52
CA ASP A 280 9.06 0.19 19.78
C ASP A 280 8.29 1.10 18.80
N ARG A 281 8.98 1.97 18.05
CA ARG A 281 8.40 2.76 16.96
C ARG A 281 8.20 1.94 15.67
N LEU A 282 8.79 0.75 15.55
CA LEU A 282 8.53 -0.17 14.43
C LEU A 282 7.20 -0.91 14.64
N ARG A 283 6.14 -0.39 14.03
CA ARG A 283 4.79 -0.93 14.21
C ARG A 283 4.40 -1.94 13.15
N TYR A 284 4.78 -1.70 11.89
CA TYR A 284 4.40 -2.54 10.76
C TYR A 284 5.61 -2.93 9.90
N ILE A 285 5.55 -4.11 9.30
CA ILE A 285 6.52 -4.58 8.32
C ILE A 285 5.80 -5.31 7.17
N GLY A 286 6.39 -5.28 5.98
CA GLY A 286 5.84 -5.98 4.82
C GLY A 286 6.71 -5.83 3.57
N PRO A 287 6.19 -6.15 2.37
CA PRO A 287 6.86 -5.84 1.11
C PRO A 287 6.99 -4.33 0.89
N ASP A 288 7.97 -3.85 0.13
CA ASP A 288 8.15 -2.44 -0.21
C ASP A 288 6.84 -1.86 -0.76
N CYS A 289 6.38 -2.35 -1.91
CA CYS A 289 5.16 -1.90 -2.58
C CYS A 289 4.14 -3.05 -2.77
N GLY A 290 3.09 -2.78 -3.53
CA GLY A 290 2.15 -3.82 -3.98
C GLY A 290 2.81 -4.83 -4.91
N LEU A 291 2.25 -6.04 -4.96
CA LEU A 291 2.82 -7.19 -5.66
C LEU A 291 2.22 -7.43 -7.06
N PHE A 292 1.43 -6.49 -7.59
CA PHE A 292 0.79 -6.63 -8.91
C PHE A 292 1.76 -6.94 -10.05
N SER A 293 3.02 -6.49 -9.96
CA SER A 293 4.07 -6.76 -10.96
C SER A 293 4.49 -8.22 -11.02
N PHE A 294 4.19 -9.03 -9.99
CA PHE A 294 4.58 -10.43 -9.95
C PHE A 294 3.84 -11.23 -11.03
N PRO A 295 4.50 -12.20 -11.69
CA PRO A 295 3.93 -12.89 -12.85
C PRO A 295 2.67 -13.70 -12.55
N SER A 296 2.50 -14.15 -11.30
CA SER A 296 1.30 -14.88 -10.87
C SER A 296 1.06 -14.71 -9.37
N GLN A 297 -0.14 -15.10 -8.93
CA GLN A 297 -0.50 -15.11 -7.52
C GLN A 297 0.39 -16.06 -6.70
N GLU A 298 0.84 -17.17 -7.28
CA GLU A 298 1.74 -18.11 -6.61
C GLU A 298 3.09 -17.46 -6.28
N HIS A 299 3.67 -16.71 -7.23
CA HIS A 299 4.92 -15.99 -7.01
C HIS A 299 4.77 -14.91 -5.92
N ALA A 300 3.65 -14.19 -5.92
CA ALA A 300 3.40 -13.18 -4.89
C ALA A 300 3.17 -13.81 -3.51
N VAL A 301 2.42 -14.92 -3.42
CA VAL A 301 2.27 -15.71 -2.19
C VAL A 301 3.63 -16.18 -1.68
N LYS A 302 4.50 -16.65 -2.57
CA LYS A 302 5.83 -17.12 -2.20
C LYS A 302 6.67 -16.06 -1.48
N LEU A 303 6.62 -14.81 -1.92
CA LEU A 303 7.28 -13.70 -1.23
C LEU A 303 6.68 -13.49 0.17
N LEU A 304 5.34 -13.48 0.29
CA LEU A 304 4.66 -13.30 1.58
C LEU A 304 4.99 -14.43 2.57
N GLU A 305 5.06 -15.68 2.11
CA GLU A 305 5.50 -16.80 2.93
C GLU A 305 6.95 -16.61 3.42
N ASN A 306 7.82 -16.07 2.59
CA ASN A 306 9.20 -15.79 2.97
C ASN A 306 9.28 -14.69 4.04
N VAL A 307 8.42 -13.66 3.94
CA VAL A 307 8.26 -12.65 4.99
C VAL A 307 7.77 -13.28 6.29
N LYS A 308 6.72 -14.11 6.25
CA LYS A 308 6.22 -14.79 7.46
C LYS A 308 7.29 -15.65 8.13
N LYS A 309 8.03 -16.44 7.34
CA LYS A 309 9.16 -17.27 7.84
C LYS A 309 10.27 -16.45 8.45
N ALA A 310 10.55 -15.25 7.91
CA ALA A 310 11.53 -14.34 8.48
C ALA A 310 11.03 -13.75 9.82
N LYS A 311 9.77 -13.28 9.85
CA LYS A 311 9.14 -12.69 11.03
C LYS A 311 9.01 -13.66 12.20
N SER A 312 8.75 -14.95 11.94
CA SER A 312 8.54 -15.94 13.01
C SER A 312 9.76 -16.18 13.93
N LYS A 313 10.92 -15.59 13.61
CA LYS A 313 12.10 -15.55 14.50
C LYS A 313 11.99 -14.49 15.61
N TYR A 314 10.98 -13.62 15.55
CA TYR A 314 10.76 -12.49 16.46
C TYR A 314 9.38 -12.53 17.15
N GLU A 315 8.70 -13.67 17.08
CA GLU A 315 7.41 -13.95 17.76
C GLU A 315 7.65 -14.56 19.13
#